data_AF-A0A522MJT1-F1
#
_entry.id   AF-A0A522MJT1-F1
#
_cell.length_a   1.000
_cell.length_b   1.000
_cell.length_c   1.000
_cell.angle_alpha   90.00
_cell.angle_beta   90.00
_cell.angle_gamma   90.00
#
_symmetry.space_group_name_H-M   'P 1'
#
loop_
_entity.id
_entity.type
_entity.pdbx_description
1 polymer ?
#
loop_
_entity_poly.entity_id
_entity_poly.type
_entity_poly.pdbx_seq_one_letter_code
_entity_poly.pdbx_strand_id
1 'polypeptide(L)'
;MRKSIVGLVAVAAFIVGIALLEGVGQGATRPQSTCPVTGQAIDPRTSPHVDWQGQRIYFASAAAADQFRRDPEVVFAKLEADHVRLENIETNCPVSGEALAGAGAAGPVISYKGRTIRFCCPDCPPKFEVNPARYLDKLPGEQVASR
;
A
#
# COMPACT_ATOMS: atom_id res chain seq x y z
N MET A 1 -11.37 -59.16 -48.90
CA MET A 1 -9.99 -58.69 -49.20
C MET A 1 -9.81 -57.37 -48.45
N ARG A 2 -9.49 -57.33 -47.15
CA ARG A 2 -8.19 -57.50 -46.47
C ARG A 2 -7.02 -56.76 -47.14
N LYS A 3 -6.64 -55.62 -46.56
CA LYS A 3 -5.26 -55.12 -46.24
C LYS A 3 -5.33 -53.58 -46.11
N SER A 4 -5.44 -53.05 -44.88
CA SER A 4 -4.32 -52.59 -44.04
C SER A 4 -3.79 -51.21 -44.43
N ILE A 5 -4.14 -50.16 -43.68
CA ILE A 5 -3.25 -49.02 -43.42
C ILE A 5 -3.41 -48.65 -41.94
N VAL A 6 -2.32 -48.87 -41.21
CA VAL A 6 -2.10 -48.51 -39.81
C VAL A 6 -1.84 -47.00 -39.78
N GLY A 7 -2.76 -46.23 -39.20
CA GLY A 7 -2.60 -44.80 -38.93
C GLY A 7 -2.43 -44.58 -37.43
N LEU A 8 -1.17 -44.49 -37.00
CA LEU A 8 -0.77 -44.09 -35.66
C LEU A 8 -0.97 -42.57 -35.53
N VAL A 9 -1.98 -42.12 -34.77
CA VAL A 9 -2.04 -40.72 -34.29
C VAL A 9 -2.35 -40.74 -32.81
N ALA A 10 -1.42 -40.13 -32.08
CA ALA A 10 -1.35 -40.05 -30.64
C ALA A 10 -2.44 -39.15 -30.03
N VAL A 11 -2.91 -39.58 -28.86
CA VAL A 11 -3.26 -38.82 -27.65
C VAL A 11 -3.68 -37.35 -27.82
N ALA A 12 -4.93 -37.07 -27.47
CA ALA A 12 -5.27 -35.85 -26.73
C ALA A 12 -6.57 -36.07 -25.94
N ALA A 13 -6.44 -36.49 -24.69
CA ALA A 13 -7.51 -36.40 -23.71
C ALA A 13 -7.72 -34.91 -23.38
N PHE A 14 -8.70 -34.26 -24.01
CA PHE A 14 -9.11 -32.90 -23.66
C PHE A 14 -10.03 -32.96 -22.45
N ILE A 15 -9.43 -33.01 -21.26
CA ILE A 15 -10.11 -32.63 -20.02
C ILE A 15 -10.09 -31.10 -19.98
N VAL A 16 -11.16 -30.45 -20.44
CA VAL A 16 -11.40 -29.04 -20.09
C VAL A 16 -12.11 -29.04 -18.75
N GLY A 17 -11.31 -29.09 -17.69
CA GLY A 17 -11.75 -28.87 -16.33
C GLY A 17 -11.95 -27.38 -16.03
N ILE A 18 -12.98 -27.10 -15.23
CA ILE A 18 -13.00 -26.13 -14.10
C ILE A 18 -12.72 -24.67 -14.50
N ALA A 19 -13.76 -23.83 -14.56
CA ALA A 19 -14.10 -22.83 -13.54
C ALA A 19 -12.89 -21.99 -13.08
N LEU A 20 -12.96 -20.66 -13.08
CA LEU A 20 -13.32 -19.92 -11.87
C LEU A 20 -13.64 -18.46 -12.22
N LEU A 21 -14.57 -17.92 -11.45
CA LEU A 21 -14.87 -16.50 -11.32
C LEU A 21 -13.60 -15.75 -10.86
N GLU A 22 -13.14 -14.78 -11.62
CA GLU A 22 -12.16 -13.78 -11.15
C GLU A 22 -12.71 -12.38 -11.34
N GLY A 23 -13.82 -12.11 -10.65
CA GLY A 23 -14.19 -10.77 -10.23
C GLY A 23 -13.74 -10.57 -8.79
N VAL A 24 -12.42 -10.61 -8.53
CA VAL A 24 -11.88 -10.19 -7.23
C VAL A 24 -12.11 -8.70 -7.09
N GLY A 25 -13.09 -8.34 -6.25
CA GLY A 25 -13.35 -6.98 -5.85
C GLY A 25 -12.08 -6.36 -5.25
N GLN A 26 -11.67 -5.23 -5.80
CA GLN A 26 -10.71 -4.33 -5.18
C GLN A 26 -11.28 -3.96 -3.80
N GLY A 27 -10.73 -4.53 -2.73
CA GLY A 27 -11.18 -4.28 -1.36
C GLY A 27 -11.15 -2.78 -1.07
N ALA A 28 -12.32 -2.17 -0.88
CA ALA A 28 -12.44 -0.76 -0.58
C ALA A 28 -11.72 -0.46 0.75
N THR A 29 -10.63 0.30 0.68
CA THR A 29 -9.91 0.75 1.88
C THR A 29 -10.76 1.76 2.64
N ARG A 30 -10.80 1.66 3.97
CA ARG A 30 -11.58 2.57 4.84
C ARG A 30 -10.69 3.63 5.49
N PRO A 31 -11.21 4.83 5.79
CA PRO A 31 -10.46 5.80 6.58
C PRO A 31 -10.20 5.29 8.00
N GLN A 32 -9.19 5.85 8.66
CA GLN A 32 -8.89 5.55 10.05
C GLN A 32 -10.03 6.04 10.96
N SER A 33 -10.57 5.14 11.79
CA SER A 33 -11.63 5.45 12.78
C SER A 33 -11.29 4.98 14.20
N THR A 34 -10.20 4.20 14.35
CA THR A 34 -9.73 3.67 15.63
C THR A 34 -8.24 3.93 15.80
N CYS A 35 -7.81 4.11 17.04
CA CYS A 35 -6.41 4.20 17.41
C CYS A 35 -5.75 2.84 17.15
N PRO A 36 -4.66 2.77 16.37
CA PRO A 36 -4.09 1.49 15.97
C PRO A 36 -3.30 0.84 17.12
N VAL A 37 -2.92 1.62 18.13
CA VAL A 37 -2.22 1.14 19.33
C VAL A 37 -3.21 0.61 20.37
N THR A 38 -4.22 1.41 20.77
CA THR A 38 -5.12 1.04 21.88
C THR A 38 -6.45 0.43 21.44
N GLY A 39 -6.83 0.56 20.17
CA GLY A 39 -8.13 0.12 19.65
C GLY A 39 -9.31 1.05 19.99
N GLN A 40 -9.09 2.11 20.77
CA GLN A 40 -10.14 3.07 21.12
C GLN A 40 -10.57 3.90 19.90
N ALA A 41 -11.81 4.39 19.89
CA ALA A 41 -12.29 5.30 18.85
C ALA A 41 -11.47 6.61 18.82
N ILE A 42 -11.27 7.16 17.63
CA ILE A 42 -10.64 8.47 17.42
C ILE A 42 -11.64 9.45 16.80
N ASP A 43 -11.34 10.73 16.97
CA ASP A 43 -11.96 11.84 16.24
C ASP A 43 -10.86 12.59 15.46
N PRO A 44 -10.84 12.52 14.11
CA PRO A 44 -9.85 13.21 13.28
C PRO A 44 -9.76 14.73 13.49
N ARG A 45 -10.76 15.36 14.11
CA ARG A 45 -10.76 16.81 14.38
C ARG A 45 -10.06 17.19 15.67
N THR A 46 -10.01 16.29 16.64
CA THR A 46 -9.59 16.60 18.02
C THR A 46 -8.51 15.66 18.55
N SER A 47 -8.36 14.48 17.96
CA SER A 47 -7.39 13.48 18.39
C SER A 47 -5.96 13.92 18.05
N PRO A 48 -4.98 13.68 18.95
CA PRO A 48 -3.58 13.88 18.61
C PRO A 48 -3.18 13.00 17.44
N HIS A 49 -2.27 13.48 16.61
CA HIS A 49 -1.75 12.75 15.46
C HIS A 49 -0.22 12.83 15.40
N VAL A 50 0.35 11.88 14.66
CA VAL A 50 1.75 11.89 14.23
C VAL A 50 1.75 11.81 12.72
N ASP A 51 2.52 12.70 12.11
CA ASP A 51 2.83 12.62 10.69
C ASP A 51 4.12 11.79 10.56
N TRP A 52 4.08 10.67 9.84
CA TRP A 52 5.20 9.73 9.70
C TRP A 52 5.32 9.23 8.27
N GLN A 53 6.46 9.48 7.63
CA GLN A 53 6.75 9.06 6.25
C GLN A 53 5.57 9.28 5.27
N GLY A 54 5.06 10.51 5.24
CA GLY A 54 4.00 10.94 4.34
C GLY A 54 2.59 10.54 4.75
N GLN A 55 2.42 9.85 5.88
CA GLN A 55 1.12 9.43 6.39
C GLN A 55 0.78 10.15 7.69
N ARG A 56 -0.46 10.59 7.84
CA ARG A 56 -0.99 11.10 9.12
C ARG A 56 -1.72 10.00 9.87
N ILE A 57 -1.28 9.72 11.09
CA ILE A 57 -1.86 8.69 11.97
C ILE A 57 -2.43 9.36 13.21
N TYR A 58 -3.72 9.15 13.46
CA TYR A 58 -4.40 9.64 14.65
C TYR A 58 -4.34 8.64 15.81
N PHE A 59 -4.28 9.15 17.03
CA PHE A 59 -4.16 8.35 18.25
C PHE A 59 -5.18 8.79 19.30
N ALA A 60 -5.59 7.87 20.16
CA ALA A 60 -6.49 8.19 21.26
C ALA A 60 -5.81 9.03 22.36
N SER A 61 -4.47 9.05 22.42
CA SER A 61 -3.70 9.82 23.39
C SER A 61 -2.26 10.06 22.94
N ALA A 62 -1.57 11.00 23.60
CA ALA A 62 -0.14 11.22 23.40
C ALA A 62 0.71 9.99 23.75
N ALA A 63 0.34 9.24 24.80
CA ALA A 63 1.04 8.01 25.17
C ALA A 63 0.95 6.93 24.07
N ALA A 64 -0.18 6.83 23.38
CA ALA A 64 -0.33 5.95 22.23
C ALA A 64 0.54 6.39 21.05
N ALA A 65 0.66 7.70 20.79
CA ALA A 65 1.58 8.25 19.80
C ALA A 65 3.05 7.93 20.13
N ASP A 66 3.44 8.03 21.40
CA ASP A 66 4.80 7.69 21.84
C ASP A 66 5.09 6.19 21.73
N GLN A 67 4.10 5.34 21.98
CA GLN A 67 4.24 3.90 21.74
C GLN A 67 4.43 3.60 20.25
N PHE A 68 3.71 4.29 19.36
CA PHE A 68 3.91 4.17 17.91
C PHE A 68 5.35 4.52 17.49
N ARG A 69 5.92 5.63 17.99
CA ARG A 69 7.30 6.04 17.66
C ARG A 69 8.37 5.02 18.01
N ARG A 70 8.11 4.11 18.96
CA ARG A 70 9.05 3.06 19.36
C ARG A 70 9.11 1.92 18.34
N ASP A 71 7.99 1.62 17.70
CA ASP A 71 7.89 0.54 16.71
C ASP A 71 6.80 0.87 15.66
N PRO A 72 7.09 1.78 14.73
CA PRO A 72 6.10 2.25 13.77
C PRO A 72 5.70 1.16 12.77
N GLU A 73 6.59 0.23 12.44
CA GLU A 73 6.34 -0.81 11.43
C GLU A 73 5.25 -1.79 11.88
N VAL A 74 5.20 -2.13 13.16
CA VAL A 74 4.11 -2.96 13.72
C VAL A 74 2.75 -2.30 13.51
N VAL A 75 2.69 -0.98 13.68
CA VAL A 75 1.45 -0.21 13.51
C VAL A 75 1.05 -0.12 12.03
N PHE A 76 2.00 0.12 11.13
CA PHE A 76 1.73 0.11 9.68
C PHE A 76 1.26 -1.27 9.18
N ALA A 77 1.90 -2.36 9.64
CA ALA A 77 1.50 -3.72 9.29
C ALA A 77 0.06 -4.02 9.76
N LYS A 78 -0.31 -3.58 10.96
CA LYS A 78 -1.68 -3.72 11.47
C LYS A 78 -2.69 -2.91 10.64
N LEU A 79 -2.39 -1.65 10.34
CA LEU A 79 -3.27 -0.79 9.54
C LEU A 79 -3.49 -1.36 8.13
N GLU A 80 -2.45 -1.92 7.52
CA GLU A 80 -2.53 -2.62 6.23
C GLU A 80 -3.45 -3.85 6.31
N ALA A 81 -3.25 -4.71 7.32
CA ALA A 81 -4.10 -5.88 7.54
C ALA A 81 -5.57 -5.50 7.78
N ASP A 82 -5.81 -4.38 8.46
CA ASP A 82 -7.15 -3.83 8.75
C ASP A 82 -7.75 -3.05 7.56
N HIS A 83 -7.05 -2.99 6.42
CA HIS A 83 -7.41 -2.25 5.21
C HIS A 83 -7.71 -0.76 5.48
N VAL A 84 -6.99 -0.18 6.44
CA VAL A 84 -7.10 1.23 6.80
C VAL A 84 -6.19 2.06 5.91
N ARG A 85 -6.79 3.01 5.19
CA ARG A 85 -6.06 4.04 4.45
C ARG A 85 -5.88 5.27 5.34
N LEU A 86 -4.62 5.63 5.53
CA LEU A 86 -4.23 6.86 6.21
C LEU A 86 -4.36 8.06 5.28
N GLU A 87 -4.53 9.23 5.88
CA GLU A 87 -4.41 10.49 5.14
C GLU A 87 -2.97 10.64 4.66
N ASN A 88 -2.79 10.79 3.35
CA ASN A 88 -1.49 11.04 2.75
C ASN A 88 -1.27 12.57 2.69
N ILE A 89 -0.18 13.03 3.30
CA ILE A 89 0.21 14.44 3.42
C ILE A 89 1.37 14.81 2.48
N GLU A 90 1.68 13.94 1.53
CA GLU A 90 2.78 14.10 0.58
C GLU A 90 2.50 15.24 -0.40
N THR A 91 3.42 16.20 -0.46
CA THR A 91 3.34 17.36 -1.36
C THR A 91 4.30 17.26 -2.55
N ASN A 92 5.31 16.41 -2.47
CA ASN A 92 6.37 16.27 -3.47
C ASN A 92 6.63 14.80 -3.76
N CYS A 93 6.86 14.48 -5.04
CA CYS A 93 7.24 13.14 -5.47
C CYS A 93 8.55 12.73 -4.77
N PRO A 94 8.62 11.59 -4.08
CA PRO A 94 9.81 11.20 -3.33
C PRO A 94 10.99 10.86 -4.25
N VAL A 95 10.71 10.54 -5.51
CA VAL A 95 11.72 10.14 -6.50
C VAL A 95 12.31 11.35 -7.22
N SER A 96 11.47 12.24 -7.77
CA SER A 96 11.93 13.40 -8.56
C SER A 96 12.08 14.69 -7.73
N GLY A 97 11.39 14.80 -6.60
CA GLY A 97 11.28 16.03 -5.80
C GLY A 97 10.25 17.04 -6.34
N GLU A 98 9.66 16.79 -7.51
CA GLU A 98 8.68 17.67 -8.13
C GLU A 98 7.40 17.74 -7.29
N ALA A 99 6.74 18.91 -7.29
CA ALA A 99 5.48 19.10 -6.60
C ALA A 99 4.40 18.18 -7.18
N LEU A 100 3.68 17.49 -6.31
CA LEU A 100 2.47 16.77 -6.70
C LEU A 100 1.37 17.80 -6.87
N ALA A 101 0.83 17.93 -8.10
CA ALA A 101 -0.30 18.82 -8.33
C ALA A 101 -1.50 18.33 -7.50
N GLY A 102 -1.83 19.09 -6.44
CA GLY A 102 -2.45 18.67 -5.18
C GLY A 102 -3.41 17.47 -5.16
N ALA A 103 -4.57 17.62 -4.54
CA ALA A 103 -5.59 16.57 -4.57
C ALA A 103 -6.27 16.59 -5.95
N GLY A 104 -5.66 15.95 -6.96
CA GLY A 104 -6.30 15.84 -8.28
C GLY A 104 -5.42 15.54 -9.48
N ALA A 105 -4.08 15.70 -9.42
CA ALA A 105 -3.25 15.18 -10.51
C ALA A 105 -3.11 13.67 -10.37
N ALA A 106 -3.59 12.96 -11.40
CA ALA A 106 -3.56 11.52 -11.52
C ALA A 106 -2.14 11.02 -11.80
N GLY A 107 -1.27 11.18 -10.81
CA GLY A 107 0.01 10.48 -10.77
C GLY A 107 -0.19 9.04 -10.26
N PRO A 108 0.73 8.11 -10.57
CA PRO A 108 0.68 6.77 -10.02
C PRO A 108 0.69 6.79 -8.49
N VAL A 109 -0.03 5.85 -7.89
CA VAL A 109 -0.06 5.64 -6.45
C VAL A 109 0.19 4.17 -6.19
N ILE A 110 1.08 3.84 -5.26
CA ILE A 110 1.32 2.47 -4.83
C ILE A 110 1.10 2.33 -3.32
N SER A 111 0.83 1.10 -2.89
CA SER A 111 0.88 0.72 -1.48
C SER A 111 2.20 0.02 -1.19
N TYR A 112 2.92 0.48 -0.16
CA TYR A 112 4.18 -0.11 0.25
C TYR A 112 4.28 -0.15 1.78
N LYS A 113 4.28 -1.36 2.37
CA LYS A 113 4.39 -1.57 3.83
C LYS A 113 3.45 -0.68 4.63
N GLY A 114 2.14 -0.77 4.36
CA GLY A 114 1.11 0.05 5.00
C GLY A 114 1.11 1.54 4.67
N ARG A 115 1.96 2.02 3.76
CA ARG A 115 2.02 3.42 3.33
C ARG A 115 1.43 3.58 1.93
N THR A 116 0.73 4.67 1.71
CA THR A 116 0.34 5.10 0.36
C THR A 116 1.40 6.06 -0.16
N ILE A 117 2.07 5.73 -1.27
CA ILE A 117 3.11 6.58 -1.88
C ILE A 117 2.57 7.14 -3.19
N ARG A 118 2.66 8.45 -3.37
CA ARG A 118 2.22 9.14 -4.59
C ARG A 118 3.44 9.48 -5.44
N PHE A 119 3.22 9.61 -6.75
CA PHE A 119 4.29 9.94 -7.69
C PHE A 119 3.81 10.97 -8.70
N CYS A 120 4.73 11.76 -9.25
CA CYS A 120 4.39 12.73 -10.29
C CYS A 120 4.17 12.09 -11.67
N CYS A 121 4.79 10.94 -11.96
CA CYS A 121 4.76 10.31 -13.29
C CYS A 121 4.96 8.77 -13.24
N PRO A 122 4.63 8.04 -14.34
CA PRO A 122 4.79 6.58 -14.46
C PRO A 122 6.23 6.04 -14.32
N ASP A 123 7.25 6.89 -14.53
CA ASP A 123 8.66 6.47 -14.44
C ASP A 123 9.18 6.43 -13.00
N CYS A 124 8.43 6.96 -12.03
CA CYS A 124 8.86 7.04 -10.64
C CYS A 124 8.63 5.74 -9.83
N PRO A 125 7.47 5.06 -9.90
CA PRO A 125 7.27 3.81 -9.16
C PRO A 125 8.35 2.75 -9.39
N PRO A 126 8.80 2.46 -10.64
CA PRO A 126 9.86 1.47 -10.86
C PRO A 126 11.18 1.86 -10.18
N LYS A 127 11.52 3.16 -10.14
CA LYS A 127 12.71 3.65 -9.44
C LYS A 127 12.56 3.48 -7.93
N PHE A 128 11.37 3.76 -7.39
CA PHE A 128 11.06 3.55 -5.99
C PHE A 128 11.25 2.08 -5.59
N GLU A 129 10.71 1.14 -6.36
CA GLU A 129 10.78 -0.30 -6.08
C GLU A 129 12.21 -0.85 -6.05
N VAL A 130 13.13 -0.28 -6.84
CA VAL A 130 14.55 -0.66 -6.84
C VAL A 130 15.24 -0.30 -5.52
N ASN A 131 14.90 0.82 -4.90
CA ASN A 131 15.50 1.26 -3.63
C ASN A 131 14.50 2.04 -2.77
N PRO A 132 13.50 1.38 -2.17
CA PRO A 132 12.43 2.07 -1.48
C PRO A 132 12.93 2.81 -0.24
N ALA A 133 13.92 2.26 0.48
CA ALA A 133 14.50 2.87 1.66
C ALA A 133 15.03 4.29 1.37
N ARG A 134 15.76 4.46 0.26
CA ARG A 134 16.28 5.77 -0.18
C ARG A 134 15.19 6.84 -0.34
N TYR A 135 14.00 6.44 -0.76
CA TYR A 135 12.91 7.34 -1.09
C TYR A 135 11.93 7.53 0.08
N LEU A 136 11.81 6.55 0.97
CA LEU A 136 11.07 6.71 2.22
C LEU A 136 11.62 7.86 3.07
N ASP A 137 12.95 8.04 3.09
CA ASP A 137 13.60 9.14 3.80
C ASP A 137 13.27 10.52 3.21
N LYS A 138 12.69 10.58 2.01
CA LYS A 138 12.27 11.83 1.35
C LYS A 138 10.83 12.22 1.63
N LEU A 139 10.05 11.34 2.26
CA LEU A 139 8.67 11.62 2.61
C LEU A 139 8.59 12.56 3.83
N PRO A 140 7.55 13.42 3.91
CA PRO A 140 7.41 14.35 5.03
C PRO A 140 7.05 13.64 6.34
N GLY A 141 7.18 14.36 7.46
CA GLY A 141 6.86 13.86 8.80
C GLY A 141 8.06 13.25 9.53
N GLU A 142 7.78 12.74 10.72
CA GLU A 142 8.73 12.04 11.58
C GLU A 142 9.21 10.73 10.93
N GLN A 143 10.43 10.32 11.26
CA GLN A 143 11.10 9.14 10.73
C GLN A 143 12.08 8.60 11.80
N VAL A 144 12.42 7.31 11.73
CA VAL A 144 13.56 6.80 12.51
C VAL A 144 14.80 7.49 11.98
N ALA A 145 15.60 8.14 12.83
CA ALA A 145 16.80 8.84 12.39
C ALA A 145 17.64 7.90 11.51
N SER A 146 17.80 8.27 10.24
CA SER A 146 18.71 7.61 9.30
C SER A 146 20.11 7.73 9.89
N ARG A 147 20.62 6.66 10.50
CA ARG A 147 21.99 6.61 11.05
C ARG A 147 23.02 6.57 9.94
#